data_AF-A0A1Q6CL28-F1
#
_entry.id   AF-A0A1Q6CL28-F1
#
_cell.length_a   1.000
_cell.length_b   1.000
_cell.length_c   1.000
_cell.angle_alpha   90.00
_cell.angle_beta   90.00
_cell.angle_gamma   90.00
#
_symmetry.space_group_name_H-M   'P 1'
#
loop_
_entity.id
_entity.type
_entity.pdbx_description
1 polymer ?
#
loop_
_entity_poly.entity_id
_entity_poly.type
_entity_poly.pdbx_seq_one_letter_code
_entity_poly.pdbx_strand_id
1 'polypeptide(L)'
;MQQIHTLVEPEKIQMGSIDLAPDEDPIFFGSPFFGIPSLDIDGERKIKANNLLILDLNIINFIRQRKNKVNIKGLLIWAAKMGLEVTPIVGLSEQQRTHGNPDKAFKNYIEILKEDYFYDLPSEEADNFLKVIREHTPNIKKNTELFCDYLIIIKHFYHLNLPLEEKIKQFAQLIHERNVPVLAFAFLLGCVFFHVKCTPNDYSNKVVSKVQSDMSISPTRETRKLWNVASDIMLFMAPVELFFNYELGEFNFSYVASGDITCGLTMSEICYGQVVVNNGTCFGMPGLRPTGHTFKAISHCVNKHLKPSPQQSFTRKGGSDSRVNNLKALAKELQNLSSL
;
A
#
# COMPACT_ATOMS: atom_id res chain seq x y z
N MET A 1 17.82 -8.67 18.45
CA MET A 1 18.07 -7.29 18.92
C MET A 1 17.06 -6.39 18.20
N GLN A 2 16.34 -5.53 18.92
CA GLN A 2 15.39 -4.61 18.29
C GLN A 2 16.14 -3.37 17.79
N GLN A 3 15.96 -3.01 16.53
CA GLN A 3 16.49 -1.79 15.93
C GLN A 3 15.32 -0.89 15.53
N ILE A 4 15.43 0.41 15.80
CA ILE A 4 14.43 1.42 15.45
C ILE A 4 15.11 2.41 14.50
N HIS A 5 14.54 2.56 13.32
CA HIS A 5 15.01 3.49 12.29
C HIS A 5 14.04 4.66 12.19
N THR A 6 14.57 5.87 12.38
CA THR A 6 13.81 7.11 12.23
C THR A 6 13.95 7.59 10.79
N LEU A 7 12.85 8.10 10.22
CA LEU A 7 12.82 8.59 8.85
C LEU A 7 12.99 10.11 8.84
N VAL A 8 14.07 10.60 8.23
CA VAL A 8 14.53 12.00 8.25
C VAL A 8 14.61 12.58 6.83
N GLU A 9 14.84 13.89 6.69
CA GLU A 9 15.00 14.58 5.39
C GLU A 9 13.78 14.41 4.44
N PRO A 10 12.53 14.70 4.87
CA PRO A 10 11.33 14.52 4.06
C PRO A 10 11.35 15.30 2.74
N GLU A 11 12.09 16.40 2.67
CA GLU A 11 12.29 17.22 1.48
C GLU A 11 12.97 16.50 0.31
N LYS A 12 13.64 15.37 0.59
CA LYS A 12 14.28 14.54 -0.44
C LYS A 12 13.31 13.54 -1.08
N ILE A 13 12.12 13.38 -0.52
CA ILE A 13 11.10 12.48 -1.06
C ILE A 13 10.29 13.19 -2.13
N GLN A 14 10.58 12.88 -3.39
CA GLN A 14 9.76 13.33 -4.50
C GLN A 14 8.45 12.51 -4.57
N MET A 15 7.32 13.21 -4.58
CA MET A 15 6.02 12.65 -4.94
C MET A 15 5.49 13.42 -6.14
N GLY A 16 4.78 12.75 -7.03
CA GLY A 16 4.20 13.41 -8.19
C GLY A 16 3.43 12.46 -9.08
N SER A 17 3.19 12.95 -10.30
CA SER A 17 2.60 12.17 -11.37
C SER A 17 3.37 12.38 -12.67
N ILE A 18 3.53 11.32 -13.44
CA ILE A 18 3.95 11.40 -14.85
C ILE A 18 2.68 11.51 -15.69
N ASP A 19 2.49 12.66 -16.32
CA ASP A 19 1.34 12.99 -17.18
C ASP A 19 1.85 13.78 -18.39
N LEU A 20 2.57 13.08 -19.26
CA LEU A 20 3.33 13.66 -20.39
C LEU A 20 2.54 13.68 -21.69
N ALA A 21 1.45 12.91 -21.78
CA ALA A 21 0.62 12.77 -22.97
C ALA A 21 -0.87 12.87 -22.61
N PRO A 22 -1.66 13.71 -23.32
CA PRO A 22 -3.04 14.03 -22.97
C PRO A 22 -4.03 12.88 -23.21
N ASP A 23 -3.65 11.87 -24.00
CA ASP A 23 -4.42 10.67 -24.32
C ASP A 23 -4.04 9.45 -23.46
N GLU A 24 -3.14 9.65 -22.51
CA GLU A 24 -2.58 8.63 -21.63
C GLU A 24 -3.01 8.84 -20.17
N ASP A 25 -3.09 7.76 -19.40
CA ASP A 25 -3.48 7.82 -18.00
C ASP A 25 -2.28 8.26 -17.14
N PRO A 26 -2.46 9.21 -16.20
CA PRO A 26 -1.37 9.67 -15.35
C PRO A 26 -0.86 8.53 -14.45
N ILE A 27 0.45 8.46 -14.28
CA ILE A 27 1.09 7.51 -13.36
C ILE A 27 1.51 8.26 -12.11
N PHE A 28 0.90 7.95 -10.98
CA PHE A 28 1.29 8.49 -9.68
C PHE A 28 2.52 7.75 -9.15
N PHE A 29 3.47 8.49 -8.58
CA PHE A 29 4.63 7.90 -7.93
C PHE A 29 5.03 8.67 -6.66
N GLY A 30 5.69 7.98 -5.75
CA GLY A 30 6.14 8.56 -4.49
C GLY A 30 6.62 7.51 -3.51
N SER A 31 7.13 7.95 -2.36
CA SER A 31 7.52 7.02 -1.30
C SER A 31 6.44 6.91 -0.23
N PRO A 32 6.13 5.69 0.24
CA PRO A 32 5.30 5.50 1.42
C PRO A 32 6.01 5.93 2.71
N PHE A 33 7.30 6.22 2.66
CA PHE A 33 8.08 6.71 3.79
C PHE A 33 7.99 8.24 3.88
N PHE A 34 7.98 8.78 5.10
CA PHE A 34 8.01 10.23 5.31
C PHE A 34 9.38 10.81 4.93
N GLY A 35 10.45 10.04 5.13
CA GLY A 35 11.83 10.43 4.89
C GLY A 35 12.72 9.20 4.67
N ILE A 36 14.03 9.42 4.64
CA ILE A 36 15.06 8.40 4.43
C ILE A 36 15.43 7.76 5.78
N PRO A 37 15.66 6.44 5.86
CA PRO A 37 16.02 5.76 7.11
C PRO A 37 17.39 6.18 7.65
N SER A 38 17.42 6.51 8.94
CA SER A 38 18.64 6.74 9.75
C SER A 38 18.75 5.76 10.92
N LEU A 39 19.99 5.45 11.34
CA LEU A 39 20.30 4.69 12.56
C LEU A 39 20.19 5.53 13.85
N ASP A 40 20.30 6.85 13.74
CA ASP A 40 20.19 7.79 14.84
C ASP A 40 19.07 8.81 14.61
N ILE A 41 18.62 9.42 15.71
CA ILE A 41 17.53 10.40 15.71
C ILE A 41 17.93 11.68 14.96
N ASP A 42 19.22 12.01 14.99
CA ASP A 42 19.78 13.23 14.42
C ASP A 42 20.04 13.11 12.90
N GLY A 43 19.93 11.91 12.31
CA GLY A 43 20.05 11.70 10.86
C GLY A 43 21.48 11.61 10.34
N GLU A 44 22.48 11.58 11.22
CA GLU A 44 23.91 11.61 10.86
C GLU A 44 24.41 10.24 10.37
N ARG A 45 23.87 9.15 10.92
CA ARG A 45 24.23 7.78 10.52
C ARG A 45 23.24 7.19 9.53
N LYS A 46 23.49 7.44 8.25
CA LYS A 46 22.73 6.88 7.14
C LYS A 46 22.94 5.37 7.01
N ILE A 47 21.85 4.67 6.73
CA ILE A 47 21.87 3.24 6.42
C ILE A 47 22.12 3.09 4.93
N LYS A 48 22.93 2.10 4.55
CA LYS A 48 23.01 1.70 3.15
C LYS A 48 21.65 1.14 2.73
N ALA A 49 20.97 1.86 1.84
CA ALA A 49 19.66 1.48 1.36
C ALA A 49 19.67 1.26 -0.15
N ASN A 50 19.12 0.13 -0.60
CA ASN A 50 18.83 -0.06 -2.02
C ASN A 50 17.56 0.72 -2.33
N ASN A 51 17.59 1.54 -3.38
CA ASN A 51 16.43 2.34 -3.75
C ASN A 51 15.63 1.59 -4.83
N LEU A 52 14.39 1.25 -4.52
CA LEU A 52 13.52 0.46 -5.38
C LEU A 52 12.38 1.31 -5.93
N LEU A 53 11.89 0.99 -7.13
CA LEU A 53 10.61 1.43 -7.66
C LEU A 53 9.69 0.22 -7.82
N ILE A 54 8.70 0.10 -6.94
CA ILE A 54 7.71 -0.98 -6.97
C ILE A 54 6.61 -0.63 -7.98
N LEU A 55 6.37 -1.56 -8.91
CA LEU A 55 5.29 -1.42 -9.90
C LEU A 55 4.05 -2.21 -9.49
N ASP A 56 2.89 -1.59 -9.65
CA ASP A 56 1.60 -2.26 -9.52
C ASP A 56 1.22 -3.09 -10.76
N LEU A 57 0.12 -3.85 -10.65
CA LEU A 57 -0.38 -4.65 -11.75
C LEU A 57 -0.87 -3.78 -12.93
N ASN A 58 -1.35 -2.56 -12.69
CA ASN A 58 -1.81 -1.66 -13.76
C ASN A 58 -0.63 -1.23 -14.65
N ILE A 59 0.49 -0.84 -14.06
CA ILE A 59 1.72 -0.48 -14.76
C ILE A 59 2.24 -1.68 -15.56
N ILE A 60 2.27 -2.88 -14.96
CA ILE A 60 2.68 -4.11 -15.66
C ILE A 60 1.74 -4.39 -16.85
N ASN A 61 0.43 -4.20 -16.67
CA ASN A 61 -0.54 -4.38 -17.75
C ASN A 61 -0.39 -3.33 -18.85
N PHE A 62 -0.07 -2.07 -18.53
CA PHE A 62 0.24 -1.05 -19.53
C PHE A 62 1.43 -1.44 -20.38
N ILE A 63 2.52 -1.89 -19.75
CA ILE A 63 3.71 -2.42 -20.44
C ILE A 63 3.29 -3.58 -21.36
N ARG A 64 2.66 -4.63 -20.81
CA ARG A 64 2.28 -5.84 -21.56
C ARG A 64 1.33 -5.57 -22.73
N GLN A 65 0.43 -4.60 -22.58
CA GLN A 65 -0.55 -4.25 -23.60
C GLN A 65 -0.06 -3.14 -24.55
N ARG A 66 1.18 -2.66 -24.38
CA ARG A 66 1.75 -1.56 -25.16
C ARG A 66 0.88 -0.28 -25.10
N LYS A 67 0.26 -0.03 -23.94
CA LYS A 67 -0.51 1.17 -23.61
C LYS A 67 0.30 2.09 -22.73
N ASN A 68 -0.13 3.36 -22.62
CA ASN A 68 0.49 4.33 -21.72
C ASN A 68 2.01 4.51 -21.96
N LYS A 69 2.46 4.38 -23.22
CA LYS A 69 3.87 4.23 -23.57
C LYS A 69 4.69 5.46 -23.20
N VAL A 70 4.14 6.66 -23.41
CA VAL A 70 4.86 7.92 -23.13
C VAL A 70 5.07 8.07 -21.63
N ASN A 71 4.01 7.86 -20.84
CA ASN A 71 4.07 7.95 -19.39
C ASN A 71 4.94 6.85 -18.77
N ILE A 72 4.89 5.60 -19.29
CA ILE A 72 5.77 4.52 -18.82
C ILE A 72 7.24 4.83 -19.13
N LYS A 73 7.56 5.32 -20.33
CA LYS A 73 8.93 5.75 -20.65
C LYS A 73 9.39 6.88 -19.73
N GLY A 74 8.52 7.86 -19.46
CA GLY A 74 8.78 8.93 -18.51
C GLY A 74 9.10 8.40 -17.10
N LEU A 75 8.33 7.44 -16.61
CA LEU A 75 8.55 6.79 -15.32
C LEU A 75 9.91 6.07 -15.27
N LEU A 76 10.25 5.28 -16.29
CA LEU A 76 11.52 4.52 -16.32
C LEU A 76 12.74 5.44 -16.43
N ILE A 77 12.64 6.53 -17.22
CA ILE A 77 13.69 7.56 -17.30
C ILE A 77 13.85 8.26 -15.94
N TRP A 78 12.74 8.61 -15.28
CA TRP A 78 12.78 9.19 -13.96
C TRP A 78 13.43 8.24 -12.94
N ALA A 79 13.03 6.97 -12.93
CA ALA A 79 13.60 5.94 -12.07
C ALA A 79 15.13 5.81 -12.25
N ALA A 80 15.59 5.73 -13.51
CA ALA A 80 17.01 5.67 -13.83
C ALA A 80 17.77 6.91 -13.36
N LYS A 81 17.22 8.12 -13.55
CA LYS A 81 17.82 9.38 -13.06
C LYS A 81 17.93 9.43 -11.54
N MET A 82 16.98 8.83 -10.84
CA MET A 82 16.96 8.74 -9.38
C MET A 82 17.77 7.55 -8.84
N GLY A 83 18.37 6.73 -9.71
CA GLY A 83 19.10 5.53 -9.31
C GLY A 83 18.22 4.47 -8.66
N LEU A 84 16.96 4.36 -9.08
CA LEU A 84 16.00 3.38 -8.57
C LEU A 84 16.06 2.09 -9.40
N GLU A 85 16.13 0.95 -8.73
CA GLU A 85 15.95 -0.37 -9.33
C GLU A 85 14.46 -0.68 -9.45
N VAL A 86 13.99 -1.01 -10.64
CA VAL A 86 12.58 -1.29 -10.90
C VAL A 86 12.24 -2.71 -10.50
N THR A 87 11.28 -2.88 -9.58
CA THR A 87 10.84 -4.19 -9.10
C THR A 87 9.34 -4.42 -9.35
N PRO A 88 8.96 -5.39 -10.21
CA PRO A 88 7.57 -5.74 -10.45
C PRO A 88 7.04 -6.87 -9.54
N ILE A 89 7.77 -7.24 -8.47
CA ILE A 89 7.44 -8.42 -7.62
C ILE A 89 5.99 -8.39 -7.12
N VAL A 90 5.52 -7.24 -6.62
CA VAL A 90 4.17 -7.13 -6.04
C VAL A 90 3.09 -7.32 -7.11
N GLY A 91 3.17 -6.56 -8.21
CA GLY A 91 2.20 -6.69 -9.30
C GLY A 91 2.26 -8.04 -10.01
N LEU A 92 3.44 -8.65 -10.19
CA LEU A 92 3.54 -9.99 -10.77
C LEU A 92 3.05 -11.08 -9.82
N SER A 93 3.20 -10.92 -8.51
CA SER A 93 2.61 -11.82 -7.51
C SER A 93 1.08 -11.76 -7.54
N GLU A 94 0.50 -10.58 -7.80
CA GLU A 94 -0.94 -10.46 -8.07
C GLU A 94 -1.34 -11.13 -9.38
N GLN A 95 -0.53 -10.96 -10.44
CA GLN A 95 -0.76 -11.61 -11.74
C GLN A 95 -0.76 -13.15 -11.61
N GLN A 96 0.11 -13.73 -10.78
CA GLN A 96 0.14 -15.17 -10.49
C GLN A 96 -1.18 -15.70 -9.95
N ARG A 97 -1.95 -14.87 -9.22
CA ARG A 97 -3.23 -15.27 -8.62
C ARG A 97 -4.42 -15.14 -9.55
N THR A 98 -4.34 -14.23 -10.53
CA THR A 98 -5.50 -13.75 -11.30
C THR A 98 -5.46 -14.13 -12.77
N HIS A 99 -4.28 -14.38 -13.34
CA HIS A 99 -4.12 -14.68 -14.76
C HIS A 99 -4.22 -16.19 -15.04
N GLY A 100 -4.93 -16.57 -16.10
CA GLY A 100 -5.11 -17.99 -16.48
C GLY A 100 -3.84 -18.72 -16.93
N ASN A 101 -2.80 -17.98 -17.31
CA ASN A 101 -1.46 -18.50 -17.59
C ASN A 101 -0.39 -17.47 -17.19
N PRO A 102 0.03 -17.46 -15.92
CA PRO A 102 0.84 -16.36 -15.38
C PRO A 102 2.31 -16.40 -15.86
N ASP A 103 2.85 -17.57 -16.16
CA ASP A 103 4.22 -17.73 -16.70
C ASP A 103 4.33 -17.14 -18.10
N LYS A 104 3.37 -17.44 -18.98
CA LYS A 104 3.32 -16.84 -20.33
C LYS A 104 3.20 -15.32 -20.24
N ALA A 105 2.41 -14.84 -19.29
CA ALA A 105 2.23 -13.41 -19.06
C ALA A 105 3.50 -12.73 -18.54
N PHE A 106 4.29 -13.39 -17.70
CA PHE A 106 5.61 -12.93 -17.28
C PHE A 106 6.63 -12.91 -18.43
N LYS A 107 6.69 -13.96 -19.25
CA LYS A 107 7.57 -14.00 -20.43
C LYS A 107 7.26 -12.86 -21.41
N ASN A 108 5.97 -12.63 -21.69
CA ASN A 108 5.52 -11.52 -22.52
C ASN A 108 5.91 -10.15 -21.92
N TYR A 109 5.82 -9.98 -20.60
CA TYR A 109 6.30 -8.78 -19.92
C TYR A 109 7.81 -8.53 -20.16
N ILE A 110 8.66 -9.56 -20.00
CA ILE A 110 10.10 -9.46 -20.24
C ILE A 110 10.41 -9.17 -21.72
N GLU A 111 9.74 -9.85 -22.64
CA GLU A 111 9.88 -9.62 -24.09
C GLU A 111 9.59 -8.15 -24.45
N ILE A 112 8.49 -7.59 -23.96
CA ILE A 112 8.13 -6.19 -24.24
C ILE A 112 9.08 -5.21 -23.57
N LEU A 113 9.56 -5.49 -22.35
CA LEU A 113 10.59 -4.68 -21.70
C LEU A 113 11.85 -4.58 -22.57
N LYS A 114 12.26 -5.68 -23.18
CA LYS A 114 13.39 -5.73 -24.09
C LYS A 114 13.13 -4.95 -25.39
N GLU A 115 11.98 -5.20 -26.03
CA GLU A 115 11.62 -4.62 -27.34
C GLU A 115 11.35 -3.12 -27.28
N ASP A 116 10.51 -2.67 -26.35
CA ASP A 116 9.94 -1.31 -26.33
C ASP A 116 10.70 -0.36 -25.39
N TYR A 117 11.43 -0.92 -24.41
CA TYR A 117 12.07 -0.17 -23.32
C TYR A 117 13.56 -0.45 -23.15
N PHE A 118 14.16 -1.31 -24.01
CA PHE A 118 15.58 -1.66 -24.01
C PHE A 118 16.10 -2.20 -22.66
N TYR A 119 15.22 -2.82 -21.88
CA TYR A 119 15.56 -3.47 -20.62
C TYR A 119 15.66 -4.98 -20.86
N ASP A 120 16.88 -5.50 -20.92
CA ASP A 120 17.14 -6.93 -21.15
C ASP A 120 17.38 -7.64 -19.82
N LEU A 121 16.56 -8.66 -19.54
CA LEU A 121 16.73 -9.52 -18.37
C LEU A 121 17.21 -10.90 -18.86
N PRO A 122 18.44 -11.32 -18.54
CA PRO A 122 18.96 -12.64 -18.90
C PRO A 122 18.02 -13.76 -18.47
N SER A 123 17.93 -14.84 -19.26
CA SER A 123 16.98 -15.93 -18.99
C SER A 123 17.15 -16.59 -17.62
N GLU A 124 18.40 -16.75 -17.16
CA GLU A 124 18.69 -17.30 -15.83
C GLU A 124 18.19 -16.40 -14.70
N GLU A 125 18.36 -15.08 -14.85
CA GLU A 125 17.83 -14.10 -13.89
C GLU A 125 16.30 -14.06 -13.92
N ALA A 126 15.69 -14.14 -15.10
CA ALA A 126 14.24 -14.20 -15.25
C ALA A 126 13.64 -15.44 -14.54
N ASP A 127 14.28 -16.61 -14.66
CA ASP A 127 13.86 -17.84 -13.99
C ASP A 127 14.00 -17.74 -12.47
N ASN A 128 15.11 -17.16 -11.98
CA ASN A 128 15.31 -16.91 -10.55
C ASN A 128 14.27 -15.92 -10.00
N PHE A 129 14.00 -14.85 -10.75
CA PHE A 129 13.00 -13.86 -10.39
C PHE A 129 11.59 -14.45 -10.33
N LEU A 130 11.24 -15.35 -11.25
CA LEU A 130 9.97 -16.07 -11.22
C LEU A 130 9.83 -16.97 -9.98
N LYS A 131 10.91 -17.60 -9.52
CA LYS A 131 10.91 -18.37 -8.25
C LYS A 131 10.60 -17.46 -7.06
N VAL A 132 11.30 -16.32 -6.96
CA VAL A 132 11.08 -15.32 -5.90
C VAL A 132 9.62 -14.84 -5.88
N ILE A 133 9.05 -14.52 -7.04
CA ILE A 133 7.63 -14.11 -7.14
C ILE A 133 6.71 -15.20 -6.58
N ARG A 134 6.94 -16.47 -6.92
CA ARG A 134 6.12 -17.59 -6.44
C ARG A 134 6.27 -17.82 -4.94
N GLU A 135 7.46 -17.63 -4.38
CA GLU A 135 7.73 -17.75 -2.95
C GLU A 135 7.00 -16.68 -2.14
N HIS A 136 6.95 -15.44 -2.63
CA HIS A 136 6.25 -14.34 -1.94
C HIS A 136 4.73 -14.32 -2.16
N THR A 137 4.24 -14.89 -3.26
CA THR A 137 2.81 -14.88 -3.64
C THR A 137 1.86 -15.33 -2.51
N PRO A 138 2.11 -16.43 -1.77
CA PRO A 138 1.25 -16.86 -0.67
C PRO A 138 1.14 -15.85 0.47
N ASN A 139 2.22 -15.15 0.81
CA ASN A 139 2.24 -14.16 1.88
C ASN A 139 1.51 -12.88 1.47
N ILE A 140 1.75 -12.42 0.23
CA ILE A 140 1.00 -11.29 -0.35
C ILE A 140 -0.50 -11.62 -0.33
N LYS A 141 -0.90 -12.82 -0.78
CA LYS A 141 -2.29 -13.26 -0.76
C LYS A 141 -2.92 -13.18 0.64
N LYS A 142 -2.26 -13.74 1.66
CA LYS A 142 -2.76 -13.74 3.05
C LYS A 142 -2.92 -12.32 3.59
N ASN A 143 -2.00 -11.42 3.26
CA ASN A 143 -2.10 -10.02 3.68
C ASN A 143 -3.23 -9.29 2.93
N THR A 144 -3.41 -9.55 1.63
CA THR A 144 -4.54 -9.03 0.85
C THR A 144 -5.88 -9.48 1.45
N GLU A 145 -6.03 -10.77 1.79
CA GLU A 145 -7.24 -11.30 2.43
C GLU A 145 -7.56 -10.58 3.74
N LEU A 146 -6.54 -10.39 4.59
CA LEU A 146 -6.67 -9.66 5.84
C LEU A 146 -7.13 -8.22 5.63
N PHE A 147 -6.61 -7.57 4.59
CA PHE A 147 -6.98 -6.20 4.24
C PHE A 147 -8.41 -6.14 3.66
N CYS A 148 -8.85 -7.14 2.89
CA CYS A 148 -10.24 -7.27 2.45
C CYS A 148 -11.20 -7.33 3.63
N ASP A 149 -10.90 -8.13 4.65
CA ASP A 149 -11.71 -8.21 5.87
C ASP A 149 -11.80 -6.86 6.59
N TYR A 150 -10.70 -6.10 6.61
CA TYR A 150 -10.66 -4.77 7.22
C TYR A 150 -11.44 -3.72 6.40
N LEU A 151 -11.37 -3.79 5.06
CA LEU A 151 -12.11 -2.91 4.15
C LEU A 151 -13.62 -3.01 4.33
N ILE A 152 -14.14 -4.18 4.73
CA ILE A 152 -15.57 -4.33 5.05
C ILE A 152 -15.96 -3.45 6.24
N ILE A 153 -15.12 -3.43 7.29
CA ILE A 153 -15.36 -2.57 8.47
C ILE A 153 -15.27 -1.10 8.07
N ILE A 154 -14.27 -0.74 7.26
CA ILE A 154 -14.12 0.62 6.72
C ILE A 154 -15.38 1.01 5.94
N LYS A 155 -15.87 0.17 5.01
CA LYS A 155 -17.09 0.44 4.24
C LYS A 155 -18.31 0.62 5.14
N HIS A 156 -18.48 -0.20 6.17
CA HIS A 156 -19.57 -0.06 7.13
C HIS A 156 -19.60 1.36 7.73
N PHE A 157 -18.49 1.81 8.33
CA PHE A 157 -18.39 3.15 8.90
C PHE A 157 -18.43 4.25 7.85
N TYR A 158 -17.91 4.01 6.64
CA TYR A 158 -17.99 4.95 5.53
C TYR A 158 -19.45 5.30 5.24
N HIS A 159 -20.35 4.31 5.24
CA HIS A 159 -21.77 4.48 4.90
C HIS A 159 -22.64 5.06 6.02
N LEU A 160 -22.24 4.97 7.28
CA LEU A 160 -22.99 5.60 8.39
C LEU A 160 -23.17 7.11 8.20
N ASN A 161 -24.32 7.66 8.55
CA ASN A 161 -24.54 9.11 8.56
C ASN A 161 -24.13 9.71 9.90
N LEU A 162 -22.82 9.79 10.14
CA LEU A 162 -22.23 10.30 11.38
C LEU A 162 -21.21 11.40 11.07
N PRO A 163 -21.01 12.37 11.99
CA PRO A 163 -19.89 13.30 11.91
C PRO A 163 -18.54 12.57 11.85
N LEU A 164 -17.55 13.18 11.19
CA LEU A 164 -16.23 12.57 10.93
C LEU A 164 -15.54 12.08 12.21
N GLU A 165 -15.46 12.92 13.25
CA GLU A 165 -14.80 12.52 14.50
C GLU A 165 -15.53 11.36 15.20
N GLU A 166 -16.86 11.35 15.16
CA GLU A 166 -17.65 10.27 15.76
C GLU A 166 -17.47 8.96 14.98
N LYS A 167 -17.34 9.01 13.63
CA LYS A 167 -16.96 7.83 12.84
C LYS A 167 -15.61 7.27 13.27
N ILE A 168 -14.59 8.12 13.41
CA ILE A 168 -13.23 7.71 13.79
C ILE A 168 -13.24 7.06 15.18
N LYS A 169 -13.92 7.71 16.13
CA LYS A 169 -14.06 7.22 17.50
C LYS A 169 -14.76 5.85 17.54
N GLN A 170 -15.93 5.71 16.91
CA GLN A 170 -16.66 4.45 16.92
C GLN A 170 -15.92 3.35 16.16
N PHE A 171 -15.21 3.69 15.08
CA PHE A 171 -14.37 2.74 14.35
C PHE A 171 -13.22 2.21 15.23
N ALA A 172 -12.52 3.09 15.94
CA ALA A 172 -11.47 2.70 16.88
C ALA A 172 -12.04 1.87 18.05
N GLN A 173 -13.18 2.29 18.63
CA GLN A 173 -13.85 1.56 19.70
C GLN A 173 -14.21 0.14 19.27
N LEU A 174 -14.82 -0.03 18.08
CA LEU A 174 -15.17 -1.35 17.57
C LEU A 174 -13.94 -2.25 17.43
N ILE A 175 -12.82 -1.71 16.93
CA ILE A 175 -11.57 -2.47 16.79
C ILE A 175 -11.07 -2.99 18.13
N HIS A 176 -11.10 -2.15 19.17
CA HIS A 176 -10.65 -2.53 20.50
C HIS A 176 -11.63 -3.47 21.21
N GLU A 177 -12.93 -3.16 21.20
CA GLU A 177 -13.99 -3.93 21.86
C GLU A 177 -14.12 -5.34 21.27
N ARG A 178 -14.01 -5.47 19.95
CA ARG A 178 -14.05 -6.77 19.25
C ARG A 178 -12.69 -7.46 19.22
N ASN A 179 -11.66 -6.85 19.82
CA ASN A 179 -10.29 -7.34 19.86
C ASN A 179 -9.82 -7.83 18.49
N VAL A 180 -9.94 -6.98 17.47
CA VAL A 180 -9.40 -7.24 16.13
C VAL A 180 -7.95 -6.73 16.05
N PRO A 181 -7.15 -7.13 15.04
CA PRO A 181 -5.78 -6.65 14.91
C PRO A 181 -5.80 -5.17 14.57
N VAL A 182 -4.96 -4.36 15.23
CA VAL A 182 -4.79 -2.95 14.89
C VAL A 182 -3.90 -2.85 13.65
N LEU A 183 -4.51 -2.87 12.48
CA LEU A 183 -3.81 -2.63 11.21
C LEU A 183 -3.74 -1.12 10.98
N ALA A 184 -2.72 -0.48 11.56
CA ALA A 184 -2.61 0.98 11.58
C ALA A 184 -2.75 1.61 10.19
N PHE A 185 -2.11 1.03 9.16
CA PHE A 185 -2.25 1.52 7.78
C PHE A 185 -3.70 1.46 7.28
N ALA A 186 -4.38 0.33 7.48
CA ALA A 186 -5.77 0.15 7.07
C ALA A 186 -6.72 1.09 7.83
N PHE A 187 -6.49 1.27 9.14
CA PHE A 187 -7.23 2.22 9.95
C PHE A 187 -7.11 3.65 9.43
N LEU A 188 -5.88 4.10 9.20
CA LEU A 188 -5.59 5.43 8.68
C LEU A 188 -6.21 5.64 7.30
N LEU A 189 -6.15 4.63 6.42
CA LEU A 189 -6.81 4.68 5.12
C LEU A 189 -8.34 4.82 5.26
N GLY A 190 -8.94 4.10 6.20
CA GLY A 190 -10.36 4.28 6.53
C GLY A 190 -10.69 5.70 6.96
N CYS A 191 -9.87 6.29 7.83
CA CYS A 191 -10.03 7.68 8.25
C CYS A 191 -9.89 8.67 7.08
N VAL A 192 -8.95 8.44 6.15
CA VAL A 192 -8.81 9.24 4.92
C VAL A 192 -10.09 9.15 4.08
N PHE A 193 -10.63 7.95 3.87
CA PHE A 193 -11.88 7.81 3.11
C PHE A 193 -13.08 8.46 3.80
N PHE A 194 -13.17 8.41 5.13
CA PHE A 194 -14.21 9.11 5.87
C PHE A 194 -14.08 10.63 5.70
N HIS A 195 -12.86 11.15 5.74
CA HIS A 195 -12.58 12.56 5.52
C HIS A 195 -13.00 12.98 4.11
N VAL A 196 -12.57 12.27 3.07
CA VAL A 196 -12.99 12.53 1.66
C VAL A 196 -14.51 12.57 1.52
N LYS A 197 -15.25 11.68 2.20
CA LYS A 197 -16.72 11.68 2.18
C LYS A 197 -17.32 12.88 2.91
N CYS A 198 -16.78 13.26 4.07
CA CYS A 198 -17.32 14.32 4.91
C CYS A 198 -16.96 15.73 4.42
N THR A 199 -15.82 15.88 3.74
CA THR A 199 -15.30 17.16 3.23
C THR A 199 -14.85 17.04 1.77
N PRO A 200 -15.75 16.69 0.83
CA PRO A 200 -15.36 16.42 -0.56
C PRO A 200 -14.73 17.63 -1.27
N ASN A 201 -15.01 18.86 -0.82
CA ASN A 201 -14.47 20.09 -1.39
C ASN A 201 -12.96 20.27 -1.16
N ASP A 202 -12.37 19.54 -0.20
CA ASP A 202 -10.93 19.55 0.05
C ASP A 202 -10.15 18.72 -0.99
N TYR A 203 -10.87 17.98 -1.84
CA TYR A 203 -10.31 17.02 -2.77
C TYR A 203 -10.79 17.29 -4.20
N SER A 204 -10.02 16.81 -5.19
CA SER A 204 -10.46 16.86 -6.57
C SER A 204 -11.67 15.93 -6.81
N ASN A 205 -12.53 16.29 -7.75
CA ASN A 205 -13.68 15.46 -8.13
C ASN A 205 -13.28 14.03 -8.54
N LYS A 206 -12.10 13.86 -9.16
CA LYS A 206 -11.55 12.54 -9.53
C LYS A 206 -11.30 11.67 -8.30
N VAL A 207 -10.68 12.24 -7.26
CA VAL A 207 -10.43 11.56 -5.97
C VAL A 207 -11.75 11.20 -5.29
N VAL A 208 -12.68 12.16 -5.16
CA VAL A 208 -13.99 11.92 -4.53
C VAL A 208 -14.73 10.79 -5.24
N SER A 209 -14.78 10.83 -6.57
CA SER A 209 -15.46 9.82 -7.39
C SER A 209 -14.83 8.45 -7.27
N LYS A 210 -13.49 8.38 -7.23
CA LYS A 210 -12.77 7.12 -7.05
C LYS A 210 -12.99 6.52 -5.66
N VAL A 211 -12.86 7.31 -4.59
CA VAL A 211 -13.11 6.82 -3.22
C VAL A 211 -14.57 6.38 -3.06
N GLN A 212 -15.52 7.14 -3.59
CA GLN A 212 -16.93 6.74 -3.59
C GLN A 212 -17.15 5.44 -4.36
N SER A 213 -16.50 5.29 -5.53
CA SER A 213 -16.51 4.06 -6.29
C SER A 213 -15.95 2.92 -5.43
N ASP A 214 -14.72 3.01 -4.94
CA ASP A 214 -14.07 1.96 -4.15
C ASP A 214 -14.88 1.55 -2.91
N MET A 215 -15.50 2.53 -2.23
CA MET A 215 -16.30 2.30 -1.02
C MET A 215 -17.75 1.89 -1.29
N SER A 216 -18.25 1.96 -2.53
CA SER A 216 -19.63 1.55 -2.81
C SER A 216 -19.82 0.04 -2.60
N ILE A 217 -21.02 -0.34 -2.18
CA ILE A 217 -21.40 -1.75 -1.93
C ILE A 217 -21.98 -2.31 -3.23
N SER A 218 -21.48 -3.46 -3.68
CA SER A 218 -21.91 -4.07 -4.94
C SER A 218 -22.18 -5.57 -4.76
N PRO A 219 -23.40 -6.01 -4.44
CA PRO A 219 -23.69 -7.39 -4.00
C PRO A 219 -23.11 -8.50 -4.90
N THR A 220 -23.12 -8.29 -6.23
CA THR A 220 -22.66 -9.27 -7.21
C THR A 220 -21.15 -9.23 -7.48
N ARG A 221 -20.46 -8.16 -7.10
CA ARG A 221 -19.04 -7.91 -7.41
C ARG A 221 -18.21 -7.52 -6.20
N GLU A 222 -18.79 -7.55 -5.01
CA GLU A 222 -18.22 -6.98 -3.79
C GLU A 222 -16.86 -7.61 -3.47
N THR A 223 -16.79 -8.94 -3.48
CA THR A 223 -15.54 -9.67 -3.26
C THR A 223 -14.46 -9.21 -4.22
N ARG A 224 -14.73 -9.21 -5.53
CA ARG A 224 -13.74 -8.78 -6.53
C ARG A 224 -13.26 -7.35 -6.29
N LYS A 225 -14.17 -6.46 -5.92
CA LYS A 225 -13.86 -5.06 -5.67
C LYS A 225 -13.01 -4.85 -4.42
N LEU A 226 -13.36 -5.52 -3.32
CA LEU A 226 -12.56 -5.52 -2.09
C LEU A 226 -11.15 -6.04 -2.36
N TRP A 227 -11.03 -7.09 -3.19
CA TRP A 227 -9.75 -7.66 -3.58
C TRP A 227 -8.89 -6.72 -4.44
N ASN A 228 -9.51 -5.97 -5.37
CA ASN A 228 -8.79 -4.98 -6.16
C ASN A 228 -8.21 -3.89 -5.26
N VAL A 229 -9.05 -3.23 -4.44
CA VAL A 229 -8.60 -2.17 -3.52
C VAL A 229 -7.55 -2.69 -2.55
N ALA A 230 -7.75 -3.88 -1.97
CA ALA A 230 -6.77 -4.48 -1.08
C ALA A 230 -5.43 -4.77 -1.79
N SER A 231 -5.45 -5.21 -3.05
CA SER A 231 -4.23 -5.51 -3.80
C SER A 231 -3.47 -4.22 -4.13
N ASP A 232 -4.16 -3.15 -4.50
CA ASP A 232 -3.55 -1.83 -4.73
C ASP A 232 -2.89 -1.30 -3.44
N ILE A 233 -3.56 -1.44 -2.30
CA ILE A 233 -3.00 -0.98 -1.01
C ILE A 233 -1.83 -1.84 -0.53
N MET A 234 -1.74 -3.11 -0.94
CA MET A 234 -0.59 -3.95 -0.60
C MET A 234 0.75 -3.38 -1.09
N LEU A 235 0.74 -2.53 -2.12
CA LEU A 235 1.93 -1.81 -2.59
C LEU A 235 2.57 -0.96 -1.49
N PHE A 236 1.80 -0.49 -0.52
CA PHE A 236 2.27 0.36 0.58
C PHE A 236 2.71 -0.44 1.79
N MET A 237 2.24 -1.69 1.95
CA MET A 237 2.64 -2.57 3.05
C MET A 237 3.88 -3.40 2.69
N ALA A 238 4.00 -3.79 1.41
CA ALA A 238 5.12 -4.54 0.86
C ALA A 238 6.52 -3.93 1.14
N PRO A 239 6.79 -2.63 0.93
CA PRO A 239 8.06 -1.94 1.24
C PRO A 239 8.61 -2.25 2.63
N VAL A 240 7.72 -2.31 3.61
CA VAL A 240 8.05 -2.46 5.01
C VAL A 240 8.22 -3.93 5.38
N GLU A 241 7.39 -4.81 4.83
CA GLU A 241 7.36 -6.23 5.20
C GLU A 241 8.30 -7.12 4.37
N LEU A 242 8.49 -6.80 3.09
CA LEU A 242 9.15 -7.68 2.11
C LEU A 242 10.61 -7.33 1.85
N PHE A 243 11.04 -6.11 2.13
CA PHE A 243 12.30 -5.59 1.57
C PHE A 243 13.33 -5.14 2.59
N PHE A 244 13.30 -5.70 3.81
CA PHE A 244 14.48 -5.71 4.67
C PHE A 244 15.34 -6.94 4.32
N ASN A 245 16.59 -6.72 3.92
CA ASN A 245 17.53 -7.81 3.67
C ASN A 245 18.14 -8.25 5.00
N TYR A 246 17.61 -9.32 5.59
CA TYR A 246 18.09 -9.83 6.89
C TYR A 246 19.50 -10.42 6.83
N GLU A 247 19.95 -10.90 5.67
CA GLU A 247 21.29 -11.45 5.49
C GLU A 247 22.34 -10.35 5.45
N LEU A 248 22.05 -9.25 4.76
CA LEU A 248 22.97 -8.10 4.60
C LEU A 248 22.74 -7.00 5.64
N GLY A 249 21.63 -7.04 6.39
CA GLY A 249 21.22 -5.97 7.30
C GLY A 249 20.89 -4.66 6.58
N GLU A 250 20.50 -4.74 5.30
CA GLU A 250 20.22 -3.58 4.46
C GLU A 250 18.73 -3.27 4.38
N PHE A 251 18.40 -1.98 4.33
CA PHE A 251 17.03 -1.50 4.21
C PHE A 251 16.72 -1.14 2.76
N ASN A 252 15.74 -1.74 2.11
CA ASN A 252 15.36 -1.26 0.79
C ASN A 252 14.38 -0.08 0.92
N PHE A 253 14.87 1.09 0.57
CA PHE A 253 14.05 2.28 0.46
C PHE A 253 13.22 2.20 -0.81
N SER A 254 11.90 2.31 -0.72
CA SER A 254 11.03 2.07 -1.87
C SER A 254 10.25 3.32 -2.27
N TYR A 255 10.12 3.51 -3.57
CA TYR A 255 9.07 4.26 -4.23
C TYR A 255 8.01 3.28 -4.76
N VAL A 256 6.78 3.74 -4.89
CA VAL A 256 5.67 3.02 -5.50
C VAL A 256 5.23 3.81 -6.73
N ALA A 257 4.89 3.11 -7.81
CA ALA A 257 4.21 3.68 -8.96
C ALA A 257 2.91 2.95 -9.27
N SER A 258 1.84 3.70 -9.50
CA SER A 258 0.51 3.17 -9.78
C SER A 258 -0.28 4.10 -10.70
N GLY A 259 -1.11 3.50 -11.56
CA GLY A 259 -2.13 4.23 -12.33
C GLY A 259 -3.41 4.51 -11.54
N ASP A 260 -3.55 3.98 -10.31
CA ASP A 260 -4.76 4.12 -9.52
C ASP A 260 -4.75 5.41 -8.67
N ILE A 261 -5.83 6.18 -8.76
CA ILE A 261 -6.01 7.46 -8.03
C ILE A 261 -6.02 7.23 -6.50
N THR A 262 -6.50 6.09 -6.02
CA THR A 262 -6.50 5.72 -4.59
C THR A 262 -5.07 5.53 -4.09
N CYS A 263 -4.16 4.99 -4.89
CA CYS A 263 -2.73 4.93 -4.57
C CYS A 263 -2.13 6.33 -4.49
N GLY A 264 -2.47 7.21 -5.44
CA GLY A 264 -2.08 8.63 -5.42
C GLY A 264 -2.50 9.35 -4.13
N LEU A 265 -3.79 9.22 -3.76
CA LEU A 265 -4.33 9.75 -2.51
C LEU A 265 -3.62 9.17 -1.28
N THR A 266 -3.37 7.86 -1.29
CA THR A 266 -2.70 7.17 -0.16
C THR A 266 -1.30 7.73 0.06
N MET A 267 -0.52 7.97 -1.01
CA MET A 267 0.81 8.58 -0.92
C MET A 267 0.79 9.98 -0.32
N SER A 268 -0.22 10.80 -0.68
CA SER A 268 -0.32 12.18 -0.20
C SER A 268 -0.79 12.30 1.24
N GLU A 269 -1.51 11.30 1.75
CA GLU A 269 -2.19 11.37 3.05
C GLU A 269 -1.58 10.47 4.14
N ILE A 270 -0.87 9.39 3.78
CA ILE A 270 -0.32 8.42 4.73
C ILE A 270 1.18 8.24 4.47
N CYS A 271 1.95 8.13 5.53
CA CYS A 271 3.38 7.80 5.45
C CYS A 271 3.85 7.00 6.66
N TYR A 272 4.91 6.21 6.50
CA TYR A 272 5.66 5.65 7.62
C TYR A 272 6.59 6.73 8.18
N GLY A 273 6.54 6.94 9.50
CA GLY A 273 7.46 7.83 10.20
C GLY A 273 8.63 7.09 10.86
N GLN A 274 8.45 5.81 11.15
CA GLN A 274 9.46 4.95 11.76
C GLN A 274 9.35 3.52 11.21
N VAL A 275 10.46 2.80 11.25
CA VAL A 275 10.51 1.37 10.96
C VAL A 275 11.26 0.64 12.06
N VAL A 276 10.69 -0.46 12.54
CA VAL A 276 11.21 -1.29 13.62
C VAL A 276 11.58 -2.65 13.06
N VAL A 277 12.83 -3.04 13.22
CA VAL A 277 13.35 -4.35 12.81
C VAL A 277 13.59 -5.21 14.04
N ASN A 278 13.07 -6.43 14.04
CA ASN A 278 13.23 -7.39 15.12
C ASN A 278 13.34 -8.82 14.58
N ASN A 279 14.46 -9.51 14.85
CA ASN A 279 14.70 -10.95 14.63
C ASN A 279 13.82 -11.61 13.54
N GLY A 280 14.00 -11.23 12.27
CA GLY A 280 13.27 -11.80 11.13
C GLY A 280 11.96 -11.11 10.74
N THR A 281 11.61 -10.01 11.39
CA THR A 281 10.41 -9.19 11.09
C THR A 281 10.74 -7.70 11.03
N CYS A 282 10.02 -6.98 10.17
CA CYS A 282 10.16 -5.54 9.94
C CYS A 282 8.77 -4.91 9.96
N PHE A 283 8.57 -3.90 10.81
CA PHE A 283 7.28 -3.26 11.04
C PHE A 283 7.39 -1.75 10.90
N GLY A 284 6.52 -1.18 10.08
CA GLY A 284 6.42 0.25 9.89
C GLY A 284 5.42 0.82 10.89
N MET A 285 5.69 2.04 11.35
CA MET A 285 4.74 2.82 12.12
C MET A 285 4.15 3.89 11.19
N PRO A 286 3.00 3.62 10.55
CA PRO A 286 2.36 4.59 9.69
C PRO A 286 1.66 5.66 10.52
N GLY A 287 1.57 6.85 9.95
CA GLY A 287 0.81 7.98 10.43
C GLY A 287 0.23 8.79 9.27
N LEU A 288 -0.62 9.75 9.60
CA LEU A 288 -1.06 10.74 8.61
C LEU A 288 0.13 11.62 8.21
N ARG A 289 0.28 11.87 6.90
CA ARG A 289 1.35 12.72 6.38
C ARG A 289 1.10 14.17 6.79
N PRO A 290 2.03 14.87 7.46
CA PRO A 290 1.85 16.24 7.95
C PRO A 290 1.40 17.26 6.89
N THR A 291 1.80 17.05 5.63
CA THR A 291 1.44 17.91 4.51
C THR A 291 0.04 17.63 3.95
N GLY A 292 -0.56 16.47 4.26
CA GLY A 292 -1.85 16.02 3.74
C GLY A 292 -3.04 16.77 4.35
N HIS A 293 -4.17 16.76 3.64
CA HIS A 293 -5.40 17.43 4.09
C HIS A 293 -5.96 16.76 5.35
N THR A 294 -5.91 15.43 5.39
CA THR A 294 -6.43 14.61 6.49
C THR A 294 -5.67 14.85 7.79
N PHE A 295 -4.34 15.03 7.72
CA PHE A 295 -3.55 15.32 8.92
C PHE A 295 -4.03 16.61 9.60
N LYS A 296 -4.22 17.68 8.83
CA LYS A 296 -4.66 18.99 9.35
C LYS A 296 -6.04 18.91 9.98
N ALA A 297 -6.93 18.10 9.40
CA ALA A 297 -8.31 17.98 9.86
C ALA A 297 -8.46 17.07 11.09
N ILE A 298 -7.82 15.89 11.11
CA ILE A 298 -8.17 14.82 12.06
C ILE A 298 -7.00 14.20 12.83
N SER A 299 -5.77 14.70 12.70
CA SER A 299 -4.61 14.11 13.41
C SER A 299 -4.81 14.04 14.92
N HIS A 300 -5.39 15.07 15.55
CA HIS A 300 -5.68 15.05 16.98
C HIS A 300 -6.67 13.93 17.36
N CYS A 301 -7.75 13.80 16.60
CA CYS A 301 -8.77 12.78 16.81
C CYS A 301 -8.19 11.36 16.61
N VAL A 302 -7.45 11.15 15.53
CA VAL A 302 -6.77 9.87 15.27
C VAL A 302 -5.77 9.54 16.38
N ASN A 303 -4.90 10.46 16.81
CA ASN A 303 -3.92 10.20 17.86
C ASN A 303 -4.56 9.92 19.24
N LYS A 304 -5.74 10.47 19.49
CA LYS A 304 -6.50 10.22 20.71
C LYS A 304 -7.07 8.80 20.75
N HIS A 305 -7.52 8.29 19.59
CA HIS A 305 -8.28 7.04 19.51
C HIS A 305 -7.47 5.84 18.99
N LEU A 306 -6.43 6.04 18.19
CA LEU A 306 -5.51 5.00 17.69
C LEU A 306 -4.43 4.64 18.73
N LYS A 307 -4.77 4.63 20.03
CA LYS A 307 -3.81 4.18 21.04
C LYS A 307 -3.89 2.65 21.15
N PRO A 308 -2.78 1.92 20.96
CA PRO A 308 -2.78 0.48 21.21
C PRO A 308 -3.20 0.24 22.66
N SER A 309 -4.18 -0.63 22.88
CA SER A 309 -4.49 -1.05 24.25
C SER A 309 -3.29 -1.81 24.81
N PRO A 310 -3.06 -1.83 26.15
CA PRO A 310 -1.98 -2.61 26.76
C PRO A 310 -2.02 -4.11 26.42
N GLN A 311 -3.16 -4.59 25.90
CA GLN A 311 -3.41 -5.98 25.50
C GLN A 311 -3.11 -6.24 24.01
N GLN A 312 -2.92 -5.20 23.20
CA GLN A 312 -2.68 -5.29 21.76
C GLN A 312 -1.22 -4.95 21.44
N SER A 313 -0.34 -5.95 21.49
CA SER A 313 1.01 -5.79 20.97
C SER A 313 0.99 -5.67 19.44
N PHE A 314 1.80 -4.76 18.88
CA PHE A 314 2.08 -4.68 17.44
C PHE A 314 2.80 -5.93 16.88
N THR A 315 3.29 -6.81 17.76
CA THR A 315 3.88 -8.08 17.37
C THR A 315 2.80 -9.08 16.97
N ARG A 316 2.78 -9.43 15.67
CA ARG A 316 2.00 -10.53 15.11
C ARG A 316 2.54 -11.85 15.69
N LYS A 317 1.79 -12.56 16.54
CA LYS A 317 2.15 -13.93 17.00
C LYS A 317 1.79 -14.99 15.94
N GLY A 318 2.10 -14.73 14.67
CA GLY A 318 1.81 -15.62 13.55
C GLY A 318 0.31 -15.88 13.30
N GLY A 319 0.01 -16.89 12.48
CA GLY A 319 -1.35 -17.24 12.04
C GLY A 319 -2.28 -17.84 13.11
N SER A 320 -1.83 -17.91 14.37
CA SER A 320 -2.60 -18.36 15.54
C SER A 320 -3.20 -17.20 16.36
N ASP A 321 -3.03 -15.97 15.88
CA ASP A 321 -3.56 -14.78 16.53
C ASP A 321 -5.08 -14.77 16.46
N SER A 322 -5.74 -15.02 17.59
CA SER A 322 -7.20 -15.04 17.72
C SER A 322 -7.84 -13.75 17.19
N ARG A 323 -7.11 -12.64 17.19
CA ARG A 323 -7.57 -11.36 16.65
C ARG A 323 -7.88 -11.45 15.15
N VAL A 324 -7.10 -12.19 14.37
CA VAL A 324 -7.37 -12.38 12.93
C VAL A 324 -8.69 -13.13 12.70
N ASN A 325 -9.01 -14.10 13.56
CA ASN A 325 -10.30 -14.80 13.50
C ASN A 325 -11.45 -13.87 13.91
N ASN A 326 -11.25 -13.01 14.90
CA ASN A 326 -12.23 -12.00 15.30
C ASN A 326 -12.53 -11.02 14.16
N LEU A 327 -11.50 -10.59 13.43
CA LEU A 327 -11.65 -9.74 12.25
C LEU A 327 -12.52 -10.41 11.17
N LYS A 328 -12.22 -11.67 10.83
CA LYS A 328 -13.02 -12.45 9.87
C LYS A 328 -14.49 -12.59 10.30
N ALA A 329 -14.71 -12.89 11.59
CA ALA A 329 -16.05 -13.02 12.13
C ALA A 329 -16.83 -11.70 12.07
N LEU A 330 -16.18 -10.59 12.46
CA LEU A 330 -16.77 -9.25 12.40
C LEU A 330 -17.07 -8.81 10.97
N ALA A 331 -16.14 -9.06 10.04
CA ALA A 331 -16.34 -8.76 8.62
C ALA A 331 -17.58 -9.49 8.07
N LYS A 332 -17.73 -10.78 8.37
CA LYS A 332 -18.91 -11.57 7.98
C LYS A 332 -20.21 -11.03 8.60
N GLU A 333 -20.18 -10.66 9.87
CA GLU A 333 -21.31 -10.04 10.56
C GLU A 333 -21.76 -8.74 9.87
N LEU A 334 -20.82 -7.83 9.59
CA LEU A 334 -21.11 -6.54 8.95
C LEU A 334 -21.57 -6.69 7.49
N GLN A 335 -21.04 -7.67 6.75
CA GLN A 335 -21.52 -7.98 5.40
C GLN A 335 -22.99 -8.40 5.42
N ASN A 336 -23.39 -9.26 6.36
CA ASN A 336 -24.78 -9.70 6.48
C ASN A 336 -25.72 -8.53 6.83
N LEU A 337 -25.28 -7.58 7.66
CA LEU A 337 -26.05 -6.37 8.00
C LEU A 337 -26.22 -5.42 6.81
N SER A 338 -25.26 -5.41 5.89
CA SER A 338 -25.25 -4.54 4.69
C SER A 338 -25.92 -5.19 3.48
N SER A 339 -26.44 -6.41 3.63
CA SER A 339 -27.13 -7.20 2.59
C SER A 339 -28.67 -7.09 2.66
N LEU A 340 -29.18 -6.21 3.52
CA LEU A 340 -30.56 -5.71 3.56
C LEU A 340 -30.60 -4.29 2.97
#